data_AF-A0A954YTX2-F1
#
_entry.id   AF-A0A954YTX2-F1
#
_cell.length_a   1.000
_cell.length_b   1.000
_cell.length_c   1.000
_cell.angle_alpha   90.00
_cell.angle_beta   90.00
_cell.angle_gamma   90.00
#
_symmetry.space_group_name_H-M   'P 1'
#
loop_
_entity.id
_entity.type
_entity.pdbx_description
1 polymer ?
#
loop_
_entity_poly.entity_id
_entity_poly.type
_entity_poly.pdbx_seq_one_letter_code
_entity_poly.pdbx_strand_id
1 'polypeptide(L)'
;GTPATTVTLGGIPREKTMYYRVAARNAGGESSPSSTVAVRRPATGQADILVVNGYDRLRRQQNPVTLFTQPPAYAGLAPQRPLWRSINAFDYVNEFGDAIAAAGRGFDSCENEAVDQALVTLENYEIVMWNAGAESAEDTVLTAAEQAEIEDYLDSGGGFFISGSDIAFDLVNQGAGVSFAGTRLTMSFADDDAATFNVNTQPGGIFAALGSFDFDPANGARYEVYEPDVLGISLGGDGALSYSTGGIAGIQYDSLTYRTVTFGFPFETISSPSVRADVMAAIITFLDGATAAIPFDADGDGDVDLSDYQFVYFCLAGPNVVYPEGSICLNGDGDGNRTVDLVDFYLFQQFFTGSMP
;
A
#
# COMPACT_ATOMS: atom_id res chain seq x y z
N GLY A 1 -0.33 -26.50 28.75
CA GLY A 1 0.82 -25.73 28.26
C GLY A 1 0.96 -24.48 29.10
N THR A 2 2.18 -23.98 29.27
CA THR A 2 2.41 -22.65 29.85
C THR A 2 1.64 -21.62 29.00
N PRO A 3 0.89 -20.68 29.60
CA PRO A 3 0.27 -19.60 28.84
C PRO A 3 1.39 -18.81 28.14
N ALA A 4 1.33 -18.77 26.82
CA ALA A 4 2.22 -18.00 25.97
C ALA A 4 1.34 -17.16 25.06
N THR A 5 1.65 -15.87 24.96
CA THR A 5 0.95 -14.90 24.11
C THR A 5 1.67 -14.66 22.79
N THR A 6 2.86 -15.24 22.62
CA THR A 6 3.67 -15.14 21.41
C THR A 6 4.28 -16.50 21.05
N VAL A 7 4.46 -16.73 19.75
CA VAL A 7 5.15 -17.91 19.21
C VAL A 7 6.04 -17.49 18.06
N THR A 8 7.31 -17.89 18.09
CA THR A 8 8.26 -17.64 17.00
C THR A 8 8.43 -18.92 16.19
N LEU A 9 8.12 -18.85 14.90
CA LEU A 9 8.30 -19.95 13.97
C LEU A 9 9.67 -19.87 13.31
N GLY A 10 10.51 -20.88 13.53
CA GLY A 10 11.82 -21.01 12.89
C GLY A 10 11.79 -21.90 11.65
N GLY A 11 12.82 -21.77 10.80
CA GLY A 11 13.04 -22.71 9.69
C GLY A 11 12.10 -22.56 8.49
N ILE A 12 11.55 -21.35 8.28
CA ILE A 12 10.70 -21.05 7.13
C ILE A 12 11.50 -21.29 5.83
N PRO A 13 11.02 -22.14 4.90
CA PRO A 13 11.70 -22.42 3.64
C PRO A 13 11.89 -21.15 2.79
N ARG A 14 13.01 -21.06 2.08
CA ARG A 14 13.23 -19.99 1.10
C ARG A 14 12.42 -20.24 -0.16
N GLU A 15 12.03 -19.15 -0.81
CA GLU A 15 11.32 -19.12 -2.11
C GLU A 15 9.97 -19.87 -2.11
N LYS A 16 9.43 -20.11 -0.91
CA LYS A 16 8.09 -20.66 -0.71
C LYS A 16 7.29 -19.71 0.15
N THR A 17 6.11 -19.38 -0.33
CA THR A 17 5.13 -18.62 0.42
C THR A 17 4.47 -19.54 1.44
N MET A 18 4.47 -19.14 2.70
CA MET A 18 3.87 -19.86 3.80
C MET A 18 2.75 -19.02 4.39
N TYR A 19 1.58 -19.63 4.57
CA TYR A 19 0.38 -19.00 5.10
C TYR A 19 0.06 -19.56 6.49
N TYR A 20 -0.24 -18.68 7.44
CA TYR A 20 -0.52 -19.05 8.83
C TYR A 20 -1.80 -18.38 9.33
N ARG A 21 -2.48 -19.09 10.23
CA ARG A 21 -3.54 -18.54 11.08
C ARG A 21 -3.30 -18.99 12.51
N VAL A 22 -3.61 -18.13 13.46
CA VAL A 22 -3.38 -18.39 14.89
C VAL A 22 -4.72 -18.53 15.59
N ALA A 23 -4.92 -19.63 16.33
CA ALA A 23 -6.09 -19.81 17.17
C ALA A 23 -5.66 -19.98 18.64
N ALA A 24 -6.34 -19.28 19.53
CA ALA A 24 -6.11 -19.40 20.97
C ALA A 24 -6.84 -20.63 21.51
N ARG A 25 -6.22 -21.36 22.44
CA ARG A 25 -6.82 -22.53 23.08
C ARG A 25 -6.78 -22.43 24.59
N ASN A 26 -7.91 -22.68 25.23
CA ASN A 26 -8.03 -22.78 26.69
C ASN A 26 -8.87 -24.01 27.09
N ALA A 27 -9.19 -24.13 28.38
CA ALA A 27 -9.99 -25.25 28.89
C ALA A 27 -11.44 -25.28 28.35
N GLY A 28 -11.95 -24.14 27.88
CA GLY A 28 -13.29 -23.98 27.30
C GLY A 28 -13.35 -24.28 25.80
N GLY A 29 -12.22 -24.38 25.11
CA GLY A 29 -12.18 -24.70 23.68
C GLY A 29 -11.09 -23.96 22.92
N GLU A 30 -11.24 -23.96 21.60
CA GLU A 30 -10.42 -23.23 20.64
C GLU A 30 -11.22 -22.02 20.15
N SER A 31 -10.57 -20.85 20.03
CA SER A 31 -11.17 -19.66 19.46
C SER A 31 -11.37 -19.81 17.95
N SER A 32 -12.08 -18.85 17.35
CA SER A 32 -11.91 -18.63 15.91
C SER A 32 -10.44 -18.35 15.59
N PRO A 33 -9.93 -18.80 14.43
CA PRO A 33 -8.60 -18.43 13.99
C PRO A 33 -8.53 -16.95 13.64
N SER A 34 -7.33 -16.37 13.73
CA SER A 34 -7.01 -15.07 13.18
C SER A 34 -7.22 -15.02 11.66
N SER A 35 -7.13 -13.82 11.12
CA SER A 35 -6.78 -13.56 9.72
C SER A 35 -5.49 -14.28 9.31
N THR A 36 -5.35 -14.41 8.00
CA THR A 36 -4.23 -15.11 7.38
C THR A 36 -3.07 -14.15 7.24
N VAL A 37 -1.96 -14.48 7.89
CA VAL A 37 -0.67 -13.84 7.66
C VAL A 37 0.18 -14.73 6.76
N ALA A 38 1.00 -14.11 5.93
CA ALA A 38 1.85 -14.79 4.97
C ALA A 38 3.28 -14.28 5.03
N VAL A 39 4.21 -15.15 4.68
CA VAL A 39 5.62 -14.83 4.59
C VAL A 39 6.27 -15.61 3.47
N ARG A 40 7.10 -14.94 2.71
CA ARG A 40 7.93 -15.52 1.66
C ARG A 40 9.35 -15.01 1.82
N ARG A 41 10.25 -15.91 2.17
CA ARG A 41 11.67 -15.55 2.25
C ARG A 41 12.29 -15.52 0.85
N PRO A 42 13.07 -14.48 0.50
CA PRO A 42 13.80 -14.45 -0.75
C PRO A 42 14.92 -15.50 -0.75
N ALA A 43 15.49 -15.74 -1.94
CA ALA A 43 16.62 -16.67 -2.11
C ALA A 43 17.83 -16.27 -1.25
N THR A 44 18.06 -14.95 -1.12
CA THR A 44 19.13 -14.32 -0.34
C THR A 44 18.61 -13.07 0.36
N GLY A 45 19.18 -12.70 1.51
CA GLY A 45 18.81 -11.48 2.23
C GLY A 45 17.54 -11.63 3.09
N GLN A 46 16.91 -10.49 3.34
CA GLN A 46 15.65 -10.33 4.07
C GLN A 46 14.54 -9.92 3.09
N ALA A 47 13.29 -10.08 3.50
CA ALA A 47 12.18 -9.56 2.71
C ALA A 47 12.25 -8.03 2.68
N ASP A 48 11.93 -7.48 1.51
CA ASP A 48 11.99 -6.06 1.16
C ASP A 48 10.59 -5.44 1.02
N ILE A 49 9.56 -6.29 0.92
CA ILE A 49 8.16 -5.88 0.79
C ILE A 49 7.39 -6.22 2.07
N LEU A 50 6.62 -5.27 2.58
CA LEU A 50 5.62 -5.51 3.64
C LEU A 50 4.21 -5.43 3.05
N VAL A 51 3.38 -6.42 3.34
CA VAL A 51 1.94 -6.39 3.03
C VAL A 51 1.15 -6.17 4.33
N VAL A 52 0.50 -5.03 4.46
CA VAL A 52 -0.36 -4.69 5.58
C VAL A 52 -1.81 -5.00 5.22
N ASN A 53 -2.45 -5.86 6.00
CA ASN A 53 -3.88 -6.13 5.88
C ASN A 53 -4.65 -5.19 6.81
N GLY A 54 -5.42 -4.27 6.24
CA GLY A 54 -6.34 -3.40 6.97
C GLY A 54 -7.81 -3.74 6.75
N TYR A 55 -8.14 -4.81 6.02
CA TYR A 55 -9.53 -5.18 5.74
C TYR A 55 -10.07 -6.19 6.75
N ASP A 56 -10.75 -5.69 7.78
CA ASP A 56 -11.32 -6.46 8.88
C ASP A 56 -12.85 -6.27 9.04
N ARG A 57 -13.45 -5.36 8.27
CA ARG A 57 -14.87 -5.03 8.27
C ARG A 57 -15.74 -6.28 8.15
N LEU A 58 -16.66 -6.38 9.11
CA LEU A 58 -17.71 -7.40 9.16
C LEU A 58 -19.06 -6.72 9.36
N ARG A 59 -19.81 -6.54 8.27
CA ARG A 59 -21.13 -5.90 8.36
C ARG A 59 -22.26 -6.71 7.76
N ARG A 60 -23.48 -6.41 8.23
CA ARG A 60 -24.72 -7.03 7.75
C ARG A 60 -24.98 -6.74 6.27
N GLN A 61 -24.55 -5.58 5.77
CA GLN A 61 -24.69 -5.18 4.38
C GLN A 61 -23.82 -6.04 3.44
N GLN A 62 -22.68 -6.56 3.90
CA GLN A 62 -21.79 -7.45 3.16
C GLN A 62 -22.19 -8.93 3.28
N ASN A 63 -23.48 -9.24 3.43
CA ASN A 63 -23.95 -10.61 3.58
C ASN A 63 -24.49 -11.16 2.24
N PRO A 64 -23.64 -11.78 1.40
CA PRO A 64 -24.12 -12.41 0.19
C PRO A 64 -25.04 -13.58 0.56
N VAL A 65 -26.27 -13.50 0.05
CA VAL A 65 -27.31 -14.49 0.26
C VAL A 65 -27.57 -15.27 -1.01
N THR A 66 -27.53 -16.60 -0.92
CA THR A 66 -28.01 -17.43 -2.03
C THR A 66 -29.51 -17.62 -1.90
N LEU A 67 -30.25 -17.33 -2.97
CA LEU A 67 -31.68 -17.64 -3.08
C LEU A 67 -31.86 -19.08 -3.56
N PHE A 68 -32.71 -19.86 -2.88
CA PHE A 68 -33.02 -21.23 -3.30
C PHE A 68 -34.32 -21.28 -4.10
N THR A 69 -34.29 -21.92 -5.26
CA THR A 69 -35.53 -22.31 -5.98
C THR A 69 -36.26 -23.36 -5.16
N GLN A 70 -37.42 -22.97 -4.62
CA GLN A 70 -38.22 -23.85 -3.78
C GLN A 70 -39.02 -24.85 -4.60
N PRO A 71 -39.25 -26.08 -4.07
CA PRO A 71 -40.28 -26.97 -4.58
C PRO A 71 -41.66 -26.27 -4.60
N PRO A 72 -42.60 -26.68 -5.47
CA PRO A 72 -43.91 -26.03 -5.61
C PRO A 72 -44.71 -25.90 -4.29
N ALA A 73 -44.46 -26.78 -3.33
CA ALA A 73 -45.10 -26.78 -2.00
C ALA A 73 -44.74 -25.57 -1.12
N TYR A 74 -43.66 -24.86 -1.43
CA TYR A 74 -43.19 -23.68 -0.67
C TYR A 74 -43.09 -22.43 -1.57
N ALA A 75 -43.84 -22.39 -2.67
CA ALA A 75 -43.90 -21.26 -3.58
C ALA A 75 -44.30 -19.97 -2.84
N GLY A 76 -43.51 -18.91 -2.98
CA GLY A 76 -43.72 -17.62 -2.31
C GLY A 76 -42.83 -17.36 -1.09
N LEU A 77 -42.08 -18.36 -0.61
CA LEU A 77 -41.02 -18.16 0.39
C LEU A 77 -39.67 -17.96 -0.32
N ALA A 78 -38.90 -16.96 0.11
CA ALA A 78 -37.54 -16.68 -0.37
C ALA A 78 -36.52 -16.94 0.73
N PRO A 79 -36.30 -18.21 1.16
CA PRO A 79 -35.30 -18.51 2.17
C PRO A 79 -33.90 -18.16 1.63
N GLN A 80 -33.19 -17.36 2.41
CA GLN A 80 -31.83 -16.93 2.14
C GLN A 80 -30.87 -17.75 2.99
N ARG A 81 -29.78 -18.25 2.39
CA ARG A 81 -28.65 -18.79 3.15
C ARG A 81 -27.50 -17.80 3.13
N PRO A 82 -27.09 -17.28 4.30
CA PRO A 82 -25.86 -16.53 4.41
C PRO A 82 -24.66 -17.41 4.06
N LEU A 83 -23.73 -16.88 3.27
CA LEU A 83 -22.45 -17.52 2.99
C LEU A 83 -21.36 -16.84 3.83
N TRP A 84 -21.13 -17.34 5.04
CA TRP A 84 -20.18 -16.72 5.99
C TRP A 84 -18.76 -16.55 5.44
N ARG A 85 -18.28 -17.48 4.62
CA ARG A 85 -16.96 -17.35 3.95
C ARG A 85 -16.90 -16.23 2.91
N SER A 86 -18.05 -15.72 2.49
CA SER A 86 -18.17 -14.70 1.45
C SER A 86 -18.51 -13.32 2.04
N ILE A 87 -18.58 -13.19 3.38
CA ILE A 87 -18.72 -11.87 4.05
C ILE A 87 -17.35 -11.21 4.12
N ASN A 88 -16.46 -11.82 4.90
CA ASN A 88 -15.04 -11.51 4.94
C ASN A 88 -14.29 -12.82 5.19
N ALA A 89 -13.38 -13.18 4.29
CA ALA A 89 -12.65 -14.45 4.34
C ALA A 89 -11.35 -14.39 5.18
N PHE A 90 -10.91 -13.16 5.49
CA PHE A 90 -9.69 -12.84 6.23
C PHE A 90 -8.44 -13.53 5.66
N ASP A 91 -8.35 -13.58 4.33
CA ASP A 91 -7.26 -14.24 3.61
C ASP A 91 -6.81 -13.52 2.34
N TYR A 92 -7.09 -12.22 2.26
CA TYR A 92 -6.78 -11.38 1.10
C TYR A 92 -5.29 -11.17 0.86
N VAL A 93 -4.46 -11.42 1.89
CA VAL A 93 -2.99 -11.48 1.76
C VAL A 93 -2.56 -12.60 0.80
N ASN A 94 -3.40 -13.61 0.53
CA ASN A 94 -3.08 -14.67 -0.43
C ASN A 94 -2.94 -14.12 -1.85
N GLU A 95 -3.82 -13.21 -2.26
CA GLU A 95 -3.82 -12.63 -3.60
C GLU A 95 -2.59 -11.74 -3.84
N PHE A 96 -2.20 -10.97 -2.83
CA PHE A 96 -0.94 -10.22 -2.82
C PHE A 96 0.26 -11.17 -2.82
N GLY A 97 0.27 -12.15 -1.92
CA GLY A 97 1.38 -13.07 -1.74
C GLY A 97 1.66 -13.93 -2.98
N ASP A 98 0.63 -14.39 -3.68
CA ASP A 98 0.76 -15.12 -4.93
C ASP A 98 1.28 -14.22 -6.07
N ALA A 99 0.83 -12.96 -6.13
CA ALA A 99 1.28 -12.00 -7.14
C ALA A 99 2.74 -11.55 -6.92
N ILE A 100 3.12 -11.25 -5.67
CA ILE A 100 4.50 -10.92 -5.30
C ILE A 100 5.43 -12.13 -5.52
N ALA A 101 4.96 -13.34 -5.17
CA ALA A 101 5.71 -14.56 -5.45
C ALA A 101 5.95 -14.78 -6.94
N ALA A 102 4.99 -14.42 -7.81
CA ALA A 102 5.14 -14.48 -9.26
C ALA A 102 6.18 -13.48 -9.78
N ALA A 103 6.33 -12.32 -9.13
CA ALA A 103 7.41 -11.36 -9.39
C ALA A 103 8.77 -11.80 -8.82
N GLY A 104 8.82 -12.91 -8.06
CA GLY A 104 10.06 -13.47 -7.52
C GLY A 104 10.61 -12.75 -6.28
N ARG A 105 9.83 -11.84 -5.68
CA ARG A 105 10.26 -11.06 -4.50
C ARG A 105 9.95 -11.76 -3.18
N GLY A 106 10.63 -11.34 -2.13
CA GLY A 106 10.34 -11.74 -0.76
C GLY A 106 9.31 -10.79 -0.15
N PHE A 107 8.51 -11.27 0.79
CA PHE A 107 7.61 -10.38 1.52
C PHE A 107 7.30 -10.91 2.92
N ASP A 108 7.03 -9.98 3.82
CA ASP A 108 6.42 -10.21 5.12
C ASP A 108 5.00 -9.60 5.14
N SER A 109 4.14 -10.05 6.05
CA SER A 109 2.81 -9.45 6.21
C SER A 109 2.47 -9.18 7.67
N CYS A 110 1.70 -8.13 7.92
CA CYS A 110 1.12 -7.84 9.22
C CYS A 110 -0.34 -7.38 9.09
N GLU A 111 -1.05 -7.34 10.21
CA GLU A 111 -2.31 -6.59 10.31
C GLU A 111 -2.01 -5.12 10.58
N ASN A 112 -2.92 -4.24 10.21
CA ASN A 112 -2.76 -2.80 10.38
C ASN A 112 -2.61 -2.38 11.86
N GLU A 113 -3.22 -3.09 12.82
CA GLU A 113 -3.00 -2.78 14.24
C GLU A 113 -1.55 -2.99 14.70
N ALA A 114 -0.77 -3.80 13.99
CA ALA A 114 0.65 -3.94 14.27
C ALA A 114 1.43 -2.66 13.89
N VAL A 115 0.95 -1.90 12.90
CA VAL A 115 1.49 -0.59 12.53
C VAL A 115 1.01 0.47 13.51
N ASP A 116 -0.30 0.53 13.81
CA ASP A 116 -0.87 1.46 14.81
C ASP A 116 -0.20 1.35 16.20
N GLN A 117 0.19 0.14 16.59
CA GLN A 117 0.87 -0.12 17.87
C GLN A 117 2.41 -0.02 17.79
N ALA A 118 2.97 0.41 16.66
CA ALA A 118 4.41 0.50 16.41
C ALA A 118 5.17 -0.81 16.70
N LEU A 119 4.54 -1.95 16.43
CA LEU A 119 5.18 -3.28 16.52
C LEU A 119 6.01 -3.61 15.29
N VAL A 120 5.71 -2.95 14.16
CA VAL A 120 6.42 -3.06 12.89
C VAL A 120 6.88 -1.66 12.47
N THR A 121 8.16 -1.54 12.14
CA THR A 121 8.78 -0.31 11.60
C THR A 121 8.78 -0.40 10.08
N LEU A 122 8.10 0.54 9.41
CA LEU A 122 7.86 0.52 7.96
C LEU A 122 9.14 0.77 7.15
N GLU A 123 10.05 1.57 7.69
CA GLU A 123 11.35 1.98 7.11
C GLU A 123 12.34 0.82 6.98
N ASN A 124 12.04 -0.34 7.57
CA ASN A 124 12.81 -1.56 7.33
C ASN A 124 12.49 -2.21 5.97
N TYR A 125 11.45 -1.74 5.28
CA TYR A 125 10.97 -2.27 4.01
C TYR A 125 11.12 -1.22 2.92
N GLU A 126 11.50 -1.67 1.72
CA GLU A 126 11.62 -0.80 0.55
C GLU A 126 10.23 -0.46 -0.01
N ILE A 127 9.31 -1.43 0.05
CA ILE A 127 7.93 -1.27 -0.41
C ILE A 127 6.95 -1.68 0.68
N VAL A 128 5.97 -0.81 0.95
CA VAL A 128 4.82 -1.10 1.81
C VAL A 128 3.56 -1.14 0.95
N MET A 129 2.83 -2.26 1.01
CA MET A 129 1.58 -2.48 0.31
C MET A 129 0.44 -2.59 1.31
N TRP A 130 -0.53 -1.69 1.25
CA TRP A 130 -1.65 -1.60 2.15
C TRP A 130 -2.93 -2.10 1.49
N ASN A 131 -3.50 -3.18 2.02
CA ASN A 131 -4.80 -3.68 1.59
C ASN A 131 -5.91 -3.09 2.46
N ALA A 132 -6.67 -2.15 1.90
CA ALA A 132 -7.86 -1.60 2.53
C ALA A 132 -9.14 -2.37 2.15
N GLY A 133 -9.12 -3.25 1.14
CA GLY A 133 -10.30 -4.03 0.76
C GLY A 133 -11.56 -3.17 0.56
N ALA A 134 -12.67 -3.61 1.14
CA ALA A 134 -13.93 -2.83 1.21
C ALA A 134 -14.12 -2.13 2.56
N GLU A 135 -13.04 -1.71 3.20
CA GLU A 135 -13.09 -0.82 4.36
C GLU A 135 -13.77 0.49 4.03
N SER A 136 -14.38 1.12 5.04
CA SER A 136 -15.16 2.34 4.86
C SER A 136 -15.21 3.17 6.14
N ALA A 137 -15.73 4.39 6.03
CA ALA A 137 -15.58 5.46 7.01
C ALA A 137 -16.07 5.20 8.44
N GLU A 138 -16.87 4.16 8.71
CA GLU A 138 -17.26 3.84 10.10
C GLU A 138 -16.18 3.05 10.87
N ASP A 139 -15.28 2.37 10.18
CA ASP A 139 -14.12 1.68 10.77
C ASP A 139 -12.80 2.43 10.47
N THR A 140 -12.85 3.45 9.60
CA THR A 140 -11.74 4.31 9.14
C THR A 140 -10.67 3.53 8.38
N VAL A 141 -10.41 3.91 7.14
CA VAL A 141 -9.48 3.21 6.24
C VAL A 141 -8.04 3.36 6.70
N LEU A 142 -7.67 4.56 7.15
CA LEU A 142 -6.39 4.86 7.80
C LEU A 142 -6.62 5.78 8.99
N THR A 143 -6.29 5.30 10.18
CA THR A 143 -6.29 6.09 11.40
C THR A 143 -5.24 7.21 11.35
N ALA A 144 -5.36 8.20 12.23
CA ALA A 144 -4.39 9.29 12.29
C ALA A 144 -2.97 8.84 12.67
N ALA A 145 -2.83 7.75 13.42
CA ALA A 145 -1.53 7.17 13.77
C ALA A 145 -0.90 6.47 12.56
N GLU A 146 -1.69 5.66 11.83
CA GLU A 146 -1.21 5.02 10.59
C GLU A 146 -0.84 6.05 9.52
N GLN A 147 -1.62 7.13 9.38
CA GLN A 147 -1.28 8.23 8.48
C GLN A 147 0.08 8.85 8.84
N ALA A 148 0.37 9.07 10.12
CA ALA A 148 1.65 9.63 10.57
C ALA A 148 2.83 8.69 10.30
N GLU A 149 2.71 7.40 10.59
CA GLU A 149 3.76 6.41 10.30
C GLU A 149 4.01 6.26 8.79
N ILE A 150 2.94 6.36 7.96
CA ILE A 150 3.09 6.36 6.50
C ILE A 150 3.76 7.66 6.03
N GLU A 151 3.46 8.82 6.63
CA GLU A 151 4.15 10.07 6.30
C GLU A 151 5.65 9.98 6.56
N ASP A 152 6.05 9.48 7.74
CA ASP A 152 7.46 9.30 8.10
C ASP A 152 8.15 8.29 7.15
N TYR A 153 7.46 7.21 6.80
CA TYR A 153 7.93 6.23 5.80
C TYR A 153 8.15 6.86 4.42
N LEU A 154 7.21 7.67 3.94
CA LEU A 154 7.34 8.36 2.66
C LEU A 154 8.46 9.40 2.69
N ASP A 155 8.65 10.10 3.80
CA ASP A 155 9.76 11.05 3.96
C ASP A 155 11.12 10.34 3.99
N SER A 156 11.18 9.07 4.40
CA SER A 156 12.37 8.23 4.28
C SER A 156 12.66 7.72 2.85
N GLY A 157 11.75 8.00 1.90
CA GLY A 157 11.86 7.64 0.49
C GLY A 157 11.34 6.24 0.13
N GLY A 158 10.36 5.75 0.89
CA GLY A 158 9.73 4.46 0.64
C GLY A 158 8.78 4.42 -0.56
N GLY A 159 8.55 3.23 -1.10
CA GLY A 159 7.52 2.97 -2.10
C GLY A 159 6.20 2.51 -1.47
N PHE A 160 5.12 3.28 -1.62
CA PHE A 160 3.83 2.94 -1.02
C PHE A 160 2.76 2.56 -2.05
N PHE A 161 2.08 1.44 -1.82
CA PHE A 161 0.91 1.05 -2.60
C PHE A 161 -0.30 0.91 -1.67
N ILE A 162 -1.44 1.48 -2.05
CA ILE A 162 -2.71 1.24 -1.34
C ILE A 162 -3.84 0.94 -2.33
N SER A 163 -4.70 -0.02 -1.98
CA SER A 163 -5.88 -0.38 -2.77
C SER A 163 -7.10 -0.63 -1.91
N GLY A 164 -8.25 -0.10 -2.32
CA GLY A 164 -9.53 -0.26 -1.64
C GLY A 164 -10.65 0.54 -2.31
N SER A 165 -11.91 0.28 -1.96
CA SER A 165 -13.06 0.90 -2.63
C SER A 165 -13.47 2.28 -2.09
N ASP A 166 -13.25 2.57 -0.80
CA ASP A 166 -13.76 3.79 -0.15
C ASP A 166 -12.63 4.68 0.44
N ILE A 167 -11.41 4.57 -0.10
CA ILE A 167 -10.24 5.30 0.42
C ILE A 167 -10.43 6.82 0.26
N ALA A 168 -10.85 7.27 -0.93
CA ALA A 168 -11.08 8.68 -1.20
C ALA A 168 -12.34 9.18 -0.49
N PHE A 169 -13.38 8.34 -0.41
CA PHE A 169 -14.59 8.67 0.35
C PHE A 169 -14.28 8.93 1.83
N ASP A 170 -13.53 8.05 2.50
CA ASP A 170 -13.19 8.22 3.92
C ASP A 170 -12.21 9.38 4.15
N LEU A 171 -11.06 9.36 3.47
CA LEU A 171 -10.00 10.33 3.74
C LEU A 171 -10.39 11.75 3.31
N VAL A 172 -11.05 11.90 2.16
CA VAL A 172 -11.33 13.22 1.57
C VAL A 172 -12.76 13.67 1.85
N ASN A 173 -13.78 12.88 1.48
CA ASN A 173 -15.18 13.33 1.57
C ASN A 173 -15.68 13.36 3.03
N GLN A 174 -15.34 12.35 3.83
CA GLN A 174 -15.68 12.30 5.26
C GLN A 174 -14.71 13.12 6.13
N GLY A 175 -13.55 13.47 5.59
CA GLY A 175 -12.60 14.39 6.20
C GLY A 175 -11.64 13.73 7.20
N ALA A 176 -11.42 12.42 7.12
CA ALA A 176 -10.53 11.70 8.03
C ALA A 176 -9.03 12.00 7.78
N GLY A 177 -8.66 12.45 6.57
CA GLY A 177 -7.25 12.62 6.18
C GLY A 177 -7.06 13.48 4.93
N VAL A 178 -7.83 14.56 4.78
CA VAL A 178 -7.87 15.38 3.53
C VAL A 178 -6.49 15.89 3.14
N SER A 179 -5.69 16.34 4.11
CA SER A 179 -4.33 16.83 3.86
C SER A 179 -3.44 15.70 3.37
N PHE A 180 -3.38 14.60 4.12
CA PHE A 180 -2.59 13.41 3.79
C PHE A 180 -2.91 12.89 2.38
N ALA A 181 -4.19 12.66 2.08
CA ALA A 181 -4.62 12.20 0.76
C ALA A 181 -4.23 13.18 -0.37
N GLY A 182 -4.43 14.48 -0.13
CA GLY A 182 -4.16 15.53 -1.11
C GLY A 182 -2.67 15.77 -1.38
N THR A 183 -1.82 15.69 -0.36
CA THR A 183 -0.38 16.03 -0.43
C THR A 183 0.51 14.83 -0.63
N ARG A 184 0.23 13.70 0.03
CA ARG A 184 1.08 12.51 0.00
C ARG A 184 0.67 11.54 -1.10
N LEU A 185 -0.62 11.20 -1.16
CA LEU A 185 -1.17 10.30 -2.18
C LEU A 185 -1.58 11.01 -3.47
N THR A 186 -1.51 12.35 -3.51
CA THR A 186 -1.89 13.18 -4.67
C THR A 186 -3.30 12.91 -5.18
N MET A 187 -4.20 12.59 -4.25
CA MET A 187 -5.55 12.13 -4.49
C MET A 187 -6.58 13.16 -4.00
N SER A 188 -7.68 13.28 -4.73
CA SER A 188 -8.92 13.91 -4.30
C SER A 188 -10.11 12.96 -4.57
N PHE A 189 -11.29 13.33 -4.09
CA PHE A 189 -12.51 12.55 -4.32
C PHE A 189 -13.29 13.14 -5.49
N ALA A 190 -13.68 12.30 -6.45
CA ALA A 190 -14.50 12.73 -7.59
C ALA A 190 -15.92 12.15 -7.55
N ASP A 191 -16.07 10.85 -7.33
CA ASP A 191 -17.36 10.16 -7.21
C ASP A 191 -17.23 8.88 -6.37
N ASP A 192 -18.33 8.43 -5.78
CA ASP A 192 -18.39 7.30 -4.82
C ASP A 192 -18.60 5.94 -5.51
N ASP A 193 -19.05 5.96 -6.77
CA ASP A 193 -19.31 4.75 -7.54
C ASP A 193 -18.99 4.97 -9.03
N ALA A 194 -17.99 4.24 -9.52
CA ALA A 194 -17.66 4.23 -10.95
C ALA A 194 -18.75 3.59 -11.84
N ALA A 195 -19.71 2.89 -11.25
CA ALA A 195 -20.79 2.14 -11.91
C ALA A 195 -20.30 1.14 -12.96
N THR A 196 -19.09 0.59 -12.78
CA THR A 196 -18.48 -0.38 -13.69
C THR A 196 -17.42 -1.22 -12.99
N PHE A 197 -17.23 -2.44 -13.48
CA PHE A 197 -16.16 -3.35 -13.07
C PHE A 197 -14.97 -3.35 -14.03
N ASN A 198 -14.99 -2.50 -15.07
CA ASN A 198 -13.98 -2.50 -16.13
C ASN A 198 -13.03 -1.32 -16.02
N VAL A 199 -11.73 -1.62 -16.09
CA VAL A 199 -10.63 -0.68 -15.98
C VAL A 199 -9.81 -0.68 -17.28
N ASN A 200 -9.54 0.52 -17.78
CA ASN A 200 -8.66 0.78 -18.90
C ASN A 200 -7.33 1.35 -18.41
N THR A 201 -6.25 0.95 -19.05
CA THR A 201 -4.91 1.47 -18.81
C THR A 201 -4.70 2.80 -19.53
N GLN A 202 -4.04 3.76 -18.88
CA GLN A 202 -3.76 5.06 -19.49
C GLN A 202 -2.41 5.06 -20.24
N PRO A 203 -2.32 5.67 -21.44
CA PRO A 203 -1.06 5.84 -22.14
C PRO A 203 -0.07 6.67 -21.30
N GLY A 204 1.15 6.16 -21.12
CA GLY A 204 2.18 6.82 -20.30
C GLY A 204 2.12 6.47 -18.81
N GLY A 205 1.07 5.78 -18.36
CA GLY A 205 1.02 5.22 -17.01
C GLY A 205 1.85 3.93 -16.88
N ILE A 206 2.13 3.52 -15.64
CA ILE A 206 2.90 2.31 -15.32
C ILE A 206 2.27 1.02 -15.87
N PHE A 207 0.96 1.06 -16.13
CA PHE A 207 0.20 -0.07 -16.70
C PHE A 207 0.03 0.01 -18.22
N ALA A 208 0.65 0.95 -18.92
CA ALA A 208 0.42 1.18 -20.35
C ALA A 208 0.76 -0.02 -21.24
N ALA A 209 1.64 -0.92 -20.77
CA ALA A 209 1.98 -2.16 -21.46
C ALA A 209 0.93 -3.27 -21.28
N LEU A 210 0.01 -3.11 -20.33
CA LEU A 210 -1.06 -4.06 -20.06
C LEU A 210 -2.30 -3.74 -20.91
N GLY A 211 -3.15 -4.75 -21.09
CA GLY A 211 -4.48 -4.55 -21.66
C GLY A 211 -5.46 -4.05 -20.61
N SER A 212 -6.68 -3.69 -21.04
CA SER A 212 -7.80 -3.48 -20.14
C SER A 212 -8.12 -4.76 -19.36
N PHE A 213 -8.60 -4.60 -18.12
CA PHE A 213 -8.96 -5.70 -17.24
C PHE A 213 -10.17 -5.35 -16.39
N ASP A 214 -10.66 -6.33 -15.64
CA ASP A 214 -11.86 -6.20 -14.83
C ASP A 214 -11.69 -6.78 -13.42
N PHE A 215 -12.62 -6.39 -12.55
CA PHE A 215 -12.80 -6.90 -11.20
C PHE A 215 -14.23 -7.41 -10.98
N ASP A 216 -14.84 -7.97 -12.03
CA ASP A 216 -16.22 -8.46 -12.01
C ASP A 216 -16.32 -9.85 -11.33
N PRO A 217 -17.19 -10.02 -10.31
CA PRO A 217 -17.46 -11.33 -9.70
C PRO A 217 -17.89 -12.40 -10.71
N ALA A 218 -18.54 -12.02 -11.81
CA ALA A 218 -18.93 -12.93 -12.88
C ALA A 218 -17.73 -13.53 -13.61
N ASN A 219 -16.59 -12.84 -13.61
CA ASN A 219 -15.35 -13.25 -14.26
C ASN A 219 -14.34 -13.90 -13.30
N GLY A 220 -14.68 -14.01 -12.01
CA GLY A 220 -13.87 -14.68 -11.00
C GLY A 220 -13.30 -13.77 -9.91
N ALA A 221 -13.70 -12.49 -9.84
CA ALA A 221 -13.39 -11.64 -8.69
C ALA A 221 -13.91 -12.26 -7.38
N ARG A 222 -13.18 -12.02 -6.29
CA ARG A 222 -13.41 -12.69 -5.01
C ARG A 222 -14.72 -12.27 -4.34
N TYR A 223 -15.09 -11.00 -4.49
CA TYR A 223 -16.32 -10.43 -3.99
C TYR A 223 -16.74 -9.24 -4.87
N GLU A 224 -18.01 -8.84 -4.74
CA GLU A 224 -18.57 -7.68 -5.43
C GLU A 224 -18.14 -6.40 -4.72
N VAL A 225 -17.48 -5.51 -5.46
CA VAL A 225 -17.16 -4.16 -5.02
C VAL A 225 -18.37 -3.29 -5.32
N TYR A 226 -19.12 -2.89 -4.30
CA TYR A 226 -20.38 -2.17 -4.48
C TYR A 226 -20.18 -0.71 -4.93
N GLU A 227 -19.17 -0.04 -4.35
CA GLU A 227 -18.95 1.41 -4.47
C GLU A 227 -17.45 1.64 -4.73
N PRO A 228 -16.93 1.35 -5.93
CA PRO A 228 -15.53 1.66 -6.26
C PRO A 228 -15.34 3.17 -6.46
N ASP A 229 -14.51 3.79 -5.62
CA ASP A 229 -14.16 5.21 -5.66
C ASP A 229 -13.61 5.66 -7.01
N VAL A 230 -14.20 6.73 -7.55
CA VAL A 230 -13.61 7.49 -8.65
C VAL A 230 -12.67 8.53 -8.06
N LEU A 231 -11.38 8.33 -8.32
CA LEU A 231 -10.33 9.20 -7.82
C LEU A 231 -10.27 10.50 -8.63
N GLY A 232 -10.01 11.60 -7.92
CA GLY A 232 -9.56 12.86 -8.49
C GLY A 232 -8.05 13.02 -8.30
N ILE A 233 -7.41 13.81 -9.16
CA ILE A 233 -5.97 14.06 -9.08
C ILE A 233 -5.70 15.37 -8.33
N SER A 234 -4.71 15.36 -7.46
CA SER A 234 -4.16 16.52 -6.75
C SER A 234 -2.65 16.63 -7.01
N LEU A 235 -2.04 17.79 -6.73
CA LEU A 235 -0.58 18.01 -6.59
C LEU A 235 0.37 17.19 -7.50
N GLY A 236 0.11 17.13 -8.80
CA GLY A 236 1.03 16.50 -9.77
C GLY A 236 0.98 14.97 -9.80
N GLY A 237 0.00 14.34 -9.17
CA GLY A 237 -0.32 12.93 -9.42
C GLY A 237 -0.74 12.69 -10.87
N ASP A 238 -0.51 11.49 -11.36
CA ASP A 238 -0.87 11.08 -12.72
C ASP A 238 -1.87 9.92 -12.69
N GLY A 239 -2.88 9.98 -13.57
CA GLY A 239 -3.85 8.91 -13.72
C GLY A 239 -3.25 7.71 -14.44
N ALA A 240 -2.97 6.62 -13.71
CA ALA A 240 -2.42 5.39 -14.27
C ALA A 240 -3.52 4.48 -14.86
N LEU A 241 -4.71 4.51 -14.26
CA LEU A 241 -5.87 3.69 -14.63
C LEU A 241 -7.12 4.57 -14.71
N SER A 242 -8.07 4.18 -15.55
CA SER A 242 -9.38 4.84 -15.67
C SER A 242 -10.50 3.84 -15.79
N TYR A 243 -11.67 4.19 -15.26
CA TYR A 243 -12.87 3.38 -15.47
C TYR A 243 -13.38 3.49 -16.91
N SER A 244 -14.03 2.43 -17.40
CA SER A 244 -14.66 2.41 -18.73
C SER A 244 -15.79 3.44 -18.91
N THR A 245 -16.43 3.83 -17.81
CA THR A 245 -17.48 4.86 -17.72
C THR A 245 -16.91 6.29 -17.70
N GLY A 246 -15.59 6.42 -17.53
CA GLY A 246 -14.90 7.69 -17.27
C GLY A 246 -14.51 7.84 -15.79
N GLY A 247 -13.52 8.68 -15.53
CA GLY A 247 -12.94 8.85 -14.18
C GLY A 247 -11.66 8.04 -13.96
N ILE A 248 -10.88 8.43 -12.95
CA ILE A 248 -9.59 7.80 -12.63
C ILE A 248 -9.84 6.64 -11.66
N ALA A 249 -9.34 5.46 -12.01
CA ALA A 249 -9.42 4.25 -11.17
C ALA A 249 -8.14 4.03 -10.35
N GLY A 250 -7.04 4.63 -10.78
CA GLY A 250 -5.77 4.52 -10.07
C GLY A 250 -4.84 5.67 -10.42
N ILE A 251 -4.13 6.15 -9.40
CA ILE A 251 -3.18 7.25 -9.47
C ILE A 251 -1.79 6.68 -9.22
N GLN A 252 -0.81 7.18 -9.96
CA GLN A 252 0.61 7.01 -9.68
C GLN A 252 1.21 8.37 -9.35
N TYR A 253 2.23 8.38 -8.50
CA TYR A 253 2.97 9.58 -8.17
C TYR A 253 4.43 9.25 -7.93
N ASP A 254 5.31 10.08 -8.47
CA ASP A 254 6.76 10.02 -8.30
C ASP A 254 7.25 11.41 -7.90
N SER A 255 7.71 11.55 -6.65
CA SER A 255 8.28 12.80 -6.16
C SER A 255 9.81 12.85 -6.30
N LEU A 256 10.44 11.83 -6.91
CA LEU A 256 11.87 11.51 -6.87
C LEU A 256 12.36 11.05 -5.50
N THR A 257 11.77 11.55 -4.41
CA THR A 257 12.04 11.10 -3.05
C THR A 257 11.28 9.83 -2.72
N TYR A 258 9.98 9.78 -3.03
CA TYR A 258 9.10 8.64 -2.76
C TYR A 258 8.15 8.40 -3.92
N ARG A 259 7.61 7.18 -3.98
CA ARG A 259 6.66 6.80 -5.01
C ARG A 259 5.40 6.24 -4.39
N THR A 260 4.26 6.62 -4.94
CA THR A 260 2.98 6.05 -4.50
C THR A 260 2.15 5.55 -5.66
N VAL A 261 1.39 4.49 -5.41
CA VAL A 261 0.33 4.03 -6.29
C VAL A 261 -0.93 3.85 -5.44
N THR A 262 -2.05 4.39 -5.90
CA THR A 262 -3.33 4.31 -5.19
C THR A 262 -4.41 3.80 -6.14
N PHE A 263 -5.15 2.76 -5.76
CA PHE A 263 -6.32 2.27 -6.50
C PHE A 263 -7.62 2.58 -5.76
N GLY A 264 -8.63 3.05 -6.50
CA GLY A 264 -10.01 3.21 -6.02
C GLY A 264 -10.84 1.91 -6.07
N PHE A 265 -10.16 0.78 -6.20
CA PHE A 265 -10.76 -0.55 -6.06
C PHE A 265 -9.76 -1.49 -5.40
N PRO A 266 -10.23 -2.56 -4.73
CA PRO A 266 -9.36 -3.52 -4.07
C PRO A 266 -8.53 -4.34 -5.07
N PHE A 267 -7.23 -4.50 -4.85
CA PHE A 267 -6.36 -5.25 -5.76
C PHE A 267 -6.71 -6.74 -5.84
N GLU A 268 -7.17 -7.33 -4.73
CA GLU A 268 -7.55 -8.74 -4.63
C GLU A 268 -8.77 -9.10 -5.50
N THR A 269 -9.57 -8.12 -5.91
CA THR A 269 -10.76 -8.35 -6.74
C THR A 269 -10.46 -8.40 -8.23
N ILE A 270 -9.22 -8.14 -8.67
CA ILE A 270 -8.82 -8.35 -10.07
C ILE A 270 -9.08 -9.81 -10.47
N SER A 271 -9.96 -10.01 -11.45
CA SER A 271 -10.56 -11.30 -11.78
C SER A 271 -9.54 -12.36 -12.21
N SER A 272 -8.57 -11.97 -13.05
CA SER A 272 -7.58 -12.90 -13.59
C SER A 272 -6.30 -12.93 -12.73
N PRO A 273 -5.88 -14.10 -12.22
CA PRO A 273 -4.62 -14.22 -11.48
C PRO A 273 -3.38 -13.83 -12.29
N SER A 274 -3.39 -14.05 -13.61
CA SER A 274 -2.26 -13.67 -14.47
C SER A 274 -2.16 -12.15 -14.60
N VAL A 275 -3.29 -11.49 -14.83
CA VAL A 275 -3.35 -10.01 -14.90
C VAL A 275 -2.98 -9.42 -13.56
N ARG A 276 -3.45 -10.00 -12.45
CA ARG A 276 -3.09 -9.57 -11.10
C ARG A 276 -1.58 -9.66 -10.87
N ALA A 277 -0.92 -10.72 -11.34
CA ALA A 277 0.54 -10.85 -11.30
C ALA A 277 1.24 -9.79 -12.17
N ASP A 278 0.75 -9.53 -13.39
CA ASP A 278 1.32 -8.53 -14.28
C ASP A 278 1.17 -7.09 -13.72
N VAL A 279 0.02 -6.78 -13.11
CA VAL A 279 -0.25 -5.51 -12.42
C VAL A 279 0.68 -5.35 -11.21
N MET A 280 0.82 -6.39 -10.38
CA MET A 280 1.74 -6.35 -9.24
C MET A 280 3.19 -6.17 -9.67
N ALA A 281 3.63 -6.85 -10.73
CA ALA A 281 4.97 -6.68 -11.27
C ALA A 281 5.23 -5.24 -11.75
N ALA A 282 4.24 -4.60 -12.39
CA ALA A 282 4.34 -3.20 -12.79
C ALA A 282 4.40 -2.24 -11.59
N ILE A 283 3.59 -2.48 -10.54
CA ILE A 283 3.63 -1.71 -9.28
C ILE A 283 5.01 -1.85 -8.63
N ILE A 284 5.48 -3.08 -8.43
CA ILE A 284 6.79 -3.36 -7.84
C ILE A 284 7.90 -2.68 -8.63
N THR A 285 7.91 -2.80 -9.96
CA THR A 285 8.94 -2.19 -10.81
C THR A 285 8.94 -0.66 -10.68
N PHE A 286 7.76 -0.04 -10.55
CA PHE A 286 7.65 1.40 -10.35
C PHE A 286 8.14 1.82 -8.95
N LEU A 287 7.73 1.08 -7.92
CA LEU A 287 8.06 1.40 -6.52
C LEU A 287 9.52 1.07 -6.16
N ASP A 288 10.13 0.05 -6.77
CA ASP A 288 11.56 -0.30 -6.60
C ASP A 288 12.50 0.82 -7.06
N GLY A 289 12.02 1.73 -7.92
CA GLY A 289 12.81 2.90 -8.31
C GLY A 289 12.59 4.11 -7.40
N ALA A 290 11.84 3.97 -6.30
CA ALA A 290 11.89 4.93 -5.20
C ALA A 290 13.29 4.81 -4.61
N THR A 291 14.18 5.70 -5.04
CA THR A 291 15.49 5.83 -4.42
C THR A 291 15.22 6.37 -3.02
N ALA A 292 15.40 5.52 -2.00
CA ALA A 292 15.54 5.99 -0.62
C ALA A 292 16.34 7.28 -0.66
N ALA A 293 15.80 8.38 -0.10
CA ALA A 293 16.35 9.72 -0.28
C ALA A 293 17.86 9.65 -0.13
N ILE A 294 18.60 9.77 -1.24
CA ILE A 294 20.04 9.61 -1.17
C ILE A 294 20.50 10.84 -0.40
N PRO A 295 21.15 10.68 0.77
CA PRO A 295 21.58 11.84 1.54
C PRO A 295 22.45 12.70 0.64
N PHE A 296 22.09 13.98 0.54
CA PHE A 296 22.72 14.97 -0.32
C PHE A 296 22.48 14.83 -1.83
N ASP A 297 21.48 14.08 -2.30
CA ASP A 297 20.98 14.18 -3.68
C ASP A 297 19.95 15.32 -3.75
N ALA A 298 20.46 16.52 -3.97
CA ALA A 298 19.70 17.76 -3.92
C ALA A 298 18.97 18.08 -5.22
N ASP A 299 19.39 17.50 -6.36
CA ASP A 299 18.71 17.65 -7.64
C ASP A 299 17.84 16.44 -8.06
N GLY A 300 17.86 15.36 -7.28
CA GLY A 300 16.96 14.21 -7.36
C GLY A 300 17.24 13.30 -8.55
N ASP A 301 18.48 13.29 -9.04
CA ASP A 301 18.87 12.50 -10.21
C ASP A 301 19.35 11.08 -9.87
N GLY A 302 19.41 10.76 -8.57
CA GLY A 302 19.73 9.43 -8.07
C GLY A 302 21.23 9.19 -7.88
N ASP A 303 22.06 10.23 -7.91
CA ASP A 303 23.45 10.15 -7.48
C ASP A 303 23.87 11.35 -6.58
N VAL A 304 25.14 11.37 -6.13
CA VAL A 304 25.68 12.49 -5.33
C VAL A 304 26.96 12.96 -6.00
N ASP A 305 26.88 14.13 -6.64
CA ASP A 305 27.93 14.64 -7.49
C ASP A 305 28.21 16.16 -7.31
N LEU A 306 28.83 16.77 -8.31
CA LEU A 306 29.19 18.20 -8.28
C LEU A 306 27.97 19.14 -8.35
N SER A 307 26.86 18.68 -8.90
CA SER A 307 25.58 19.39 -8.98
C SER A 307 24.99 19.54 -7.57
N ASP A 308 25.02 18.48 -6.78
CA ASP A 308 24.60 18.49 -5.37
C ASP A 308 25.51 19.31 -4.47
N TYR A 309 26.81 19.26 -4.73
CA TYR A 309 27.79 20.06 -3.98
C TYR A 309 27.46 21.56 -4.07
N GLN A 310 26.83 22.04 -5.15
CA GLN A 310 26.44 23.46 -5.25
C GLN A 310 25.40 23.84 -4.18
N PHE A 311 24.48 22.93 -3.85
CA PHE A 311 23.48 23.14 -2.81
C PHE A 311 24.12 23.16 -1.42
N VAL A 312 24.98 22.17 -1.12
CA VAL A 312 25.72 22.11 0.15
C VAL A 312 26.61 23.35 0.32
N TYR A 313 27.33 23.76 -0.72
CA TYR A 313 28.17 24.95 -0.69
C TYR A 313 27.38 26.25 -0.48
N PHE A 314 26.22 26.38 -1.13
CA PHE A 314 25.37 27.57 -0.99
C PHE A 314 24.81 27.71 0.43
N CYS A 315 24.47 26.58 1.05
CA CYS A 315 23.88 26.53 2.39
C CYS A 315 24.90 26.40 3.52
N LEU A 316 26.20 26.26 3.23
CA LEU A 316 27.25 26.15 4.23
C LEU A 316 27.41 27.46 5.03
N ALA A 317 26.71 27.55 6.16
CA ALA A 317 26.70 28.72 7.04
C ALA A 317 27.34 28.44 8.42
N GLY A 318 27.64 27.16 8.70
CA GLY A 318 28.31 26.71 9.92
C GLY A 318 27.35 26.39 11.09
N PRO A 319 27.87 25.85 12.20
CA PRO A 319 27.09 25.20 13.27
C PRO A 319 26.16 26.13 14.07
N ASN A 320 26.22 27.44 13.84
CA ASN A 320 25.43 28.44 14.58
C ASN A 320 24.24 28.98 13.77
N VAL A 321 24.06 28.51 12.53
CA VAL A 321 22.99 28.95 11.64
C VAL A 321 22.01 27.79 11.46
N VAL A 322 20.86 27.91 12.12
CA VAL A 322 19.78 26.93 12.06
C VAL A 322 18.79 27.33 10.97
N TYR A 323 18.49 26.40 10.08
CA TYR A 323 17.50 26.60 9.03
C TYR A 323 16.08 26.22 9.52
N PRO A 324 15.04 26.98 9.13
CA PRO A 324 13.66 26.64 9.46
C PRO A 324 13.19 25.43 8.66
N GLU A 325 12.23 24.67 9.21
CA GLU A 325 11.54 23.57 8.51
C GLU A 325 10.99 24.05 7.16
N GLY A 326 11.19 23.25 6.11
CA GLY A 326 10.84 23.58 4.73
C GLY A 326 11.85 24.47 3.99
N SER A 327 13.00 24.80 4.59
CA SER A 327 14.10 25.46 3.88
C SER A 327 14.80 24.49 2.92
N ILE A 328 15.10 24.93 1.71
CA ILE A 328 15.90 24.16 0.73
C ILE A 328 17.28 23.76 1.27
N CYS A 329 17.80 24.49 2.27
CA CYS A 329 19.08 24.17 2.89
C CYS A 329 19.04 22.94 3.79
N LEU A 330 17.86 22.45 4.17
CA LEU A 330 17.75 21.19 4.91
C LEU A 330 18.12 19.97 4.04
N ASN A 331 18.12 20.10 2.71
CA ASN A 331 18.63 19.05 1.82
C ASN A 331 20.16 18.83 1.96
N GLY A 332 20.86 19.81 2.54
CA GLY A 332 22.28 19.71 2.86
C GLY A 332 22.60 19.39 4.32
N ASP A 333 21.58 19.09 5.15
CA ASP A 333 21.74 18.70 6.55
C ASP A 333 21.72 17.16 6.64
N GLY A 334 22.90 16.55 6.70
CA GLY A 334 23.04 15.10 6.66
C GLY A 334 23.05 14.43 8.04
N ASP A 335 23.17 15.21 9.12
CA ASP A 335 23.14 14.69 10.49
C ASP A 335 21.83 15.02 11.25
N GLY A 336 20.93 15.78 10.64
CA GLY A 336 19.58 16.08 11.11
C GLY A 336 19.54 17.14 12.20
N ASN A 337 20.59 17.94 12.34
CA ASN A 337 20.71 18.95 13.41
C ASN A 337 20.16 20.34 13.02
N ARG A 338 19.62 20.47 11.79
CA ARG A 338 19.08 21.68 11.14
C ARG A 338 20.12 22.76 10.85
N THR A 339 21.40 22.42 10.83
CA THR A 339 22.50 23.28 10.40
C THR A 339 23.21 22.63 9.23
N VAL A 340 23.88 23.44 8.41
CA VAL A 340 24.73 22.93 7.33
C VAL A 340 26.14 23.41 7.61
N ASP A 341 27.00 22.48 8.04
CA ASP A 341 28.35 22.74 8.49
C ASP A 341 29.40 21.74 7.97
N LEU A 342 30.58 21.70 8.61
CA LEU A 342 31.68 20.85 8.17
C LEU A 342 31.43 19.36 8.45
N VAL A 343 30.54 19.02 9.38
CA VAL A 343 30.08 17.65 9.65
C VAL A 343 29.24 17.17 8.47
N ASP A 344 28.33 18.00 7.96
CA ASP A 344 27.54 17.69 6.77
C ASP A 344 28.44 17.56 5.54
N PHE A 345 29.41 18.46 5.38
CA PHE A 345 30.38 18.33 4.29
C PHE A 345 31.21 17.04 4.38
N TYR A 346 31.55 16.59 5.60
CA TYR A 346 32.23 15.32 5.79
C TYR A 346 31.33 14.12 5.44
N LEU A 347 30.02 14.20 5.74
CA LEU A 347 29.04 13.18 5.35
C LEU A 347 28.83 13.16 3.83
N PHE A 348 28.67 14.33 3.20
CA PHE A 348 28.59 14.50 1.76
C PHE A 348 29.72 13.76 1.02
N GLN A 349 30.96 13.90 1.51
CA GLN A 349 32.12 13.22 0.91
C GLN A 349 32.06 11.69 0.99
N GLN A 350 31.29 11.12 1.92
CA GLN A 350 31.11 9.66 2.02
C GLN A 350 30.08 9.15 1.03
N PHE A 351 29.10 9.98 0.67
CA PHE A 351 28.04 9.65 -0.28
C PHE A 351 28.39 10.05 -1.72
N PHE A 352 29.43 10.87 -1.93
CA PHE A 352 29.88 11.28 -3.26
C PHE A 352 30.24 10.08 -4.16
N THR A 353 29.34 9.75 -5.09
CA THR A 353 29.49 8.60 -6.01
C THR A 353 30.22 8.99 -7.29
N GLY A 354 30.29 10.28 -7.61
CA GLY A 354 31.17 10.82 -8.65
C GLY A 354 30.87 10.29 -10.04
N SER A 355 29.74 10.68 -10.60
CA SER A 355 29.55 10.76 -12.05
C SER A 355 30.12 12.08 -12.56
N MET A 356 30.80 12.09 -13.71
CA MET A 356 30.91 13.31 -14.53
C MET A 356 30.25 12.99 -15.88
N PRO A 357 29.57 13.97 -16.52
CA PRO A 357 29.27 13.86 -17.94
C PRO A 357 30.52 13.73 -18.82
#